data_AF-A0A256Z5T1-F1
#
_entry.id   AF-A0A256Z5T1-F1
#
_cell.length_a   1.000
_cell.length_b   1.000
_cell.length_c   1.000
_cell.angle_alpha   90.00
_cell.angle_beta   90.00
_cell.angle_gamma   90.00
#
_symmetry.space_group_name_H-M   'P 1'
#
loop_
_entity.id
_entity.type
_entity.pdbx_description
1 polymer ?
#
loop_
_entity_poly.entity_id
_entity_poly.type
_entity_poly.pdbx_seq_one_letter_code
_entity_poly.pdbx_strand_id
1 'polypeptide(L)'
;MISKGMKANEFLKELRGMLNKGYGDSACKVAESIVEGCKFNGGNPQHIKVKKLFIASEGETSRFGNRNVRLEATDRVKIKYPYDRTWLFFKAIPVDLYLKYFSKGSANGSLIAGFDLNTDRINMVMVDKFGRIRDVKTEWFPEVTSHGFPRSKAKIKRLEALARLLDYAYHHNVGVV
;
A
#
# COMPACT_ATOMS: atom_id res chain seq x y z
N MET A 1 13.73 13.60 8.32
CA MET A 1 15.11 13.55 7.81
C MET A 1 15.74 12.30 8.39
N ILE A 2 15.56 11.13 7.77
CA ILE A 2 16.23 9.89 8.20
C ILE A 2 16.42 9.06 6.93
N SER A 3 17.63 9.06 6.36
CA SER A 3 18.14 7.97 5.50
C SER A 3 19.35 8.35 4.63
N LYS A 4 19.83 9.60 4.60
CA LYS A 4 21.20 9.82 4.10
C LYS A 4 22.18 9.27 5.14
N GLY A 5 22.50 7.98 5.02
CA GLY A 5 23.52 7.29 5.82
C GLY A 5 23.01 6.21 6.78
N MET A 6 21.70 5.98 6.90
CA MET A 6 21.20 4.91 7.77
C MET A 6 21.31 3.54 7.08
N LYS A 7 21.85 2.55 7.78
CA LYS A 7 21.86 1.16 7.29
C LYS A 7 20.41 0.66 7.25
N ALA A 8 20.05 -0.15 6.26
CA ALA A 8 18.68 -0.69 6.08
C ALA A 8 18.09 -1.33 7.36
N ASN A 9 18.95 -1.93 8.18
CA ASN A 9 18.57 -2.50 9.48
C ASN A 9 18.16 -1.46 10.53
N GLU A 10 18.72 -0.25 10.53
CA GLU A 10 18.32 0.83 11.45
C GLU A 10 16.98 1.43 11.02
N PHE A 11 16.78 1.62 9.72
CA PHE A 11 15.50 2.08 9.17
C PHE A 11 14.37 1.09 9.48
N LEU A 12 14.59 -0.21 9.27
CA LEU A 12 13.65 -1.25 9.66
C LEU A 12 13.40 -1.27 11.18
N LYS A 13 14.41 -0.97 12.00
CA LYS A 13 14.28 -0.94 13.47
C LYS A 13 13.41 0.23 13.93
N GLU A 14 13.54 1.41 13.33
CA GLU A 14 12.65 2.55 13.56
C GLU A 14 11.22 2.27 13.05
N LEU A 15 11.09 1.74 11.84
CA LEU A 15 9.78 1.35 11.28
C LEU A 15 9.05 0.32 12.14
N ARG A 16 9.77 -0.65 12.71
CA ARG A 16 9.23 -1.64 13.64
C ARG A 16 8.87 -1.05 15.02
N GLY A 17 9.40 0.12 15.35
CA GLY A 17 8.97 0.89 16.53
C GLY A 17 7.65 1.64 16.31
N MET A 18 7.31 1.92 15.04
CA MET A 18 6.10 2.65 14.65
C MET A 18 4.97 1.76 14.15
N LEU A 19 5.30 0.60 13.56
CA LEU A 19 4.39 -0.36 12.98
C LEU A 19 4.69 -1.77 13.50
N ASN A 20 3.66 -2.63 13.55
CA ASN A 20 3.87 -4.04 13.83
C ASN A 20 4.89 -4.63 12.82
N LYS A 21 5.82 -5.45 13.32
CA LYS A 21 6.94 -6.02 12.55
C LYS A 21 6.56 -6.54 11.16
N GLY A 22 5.46 -7.27 11.04
CA GLY A 22 5.02 -7.80 9.75
C GLY A 22 4.55 -6.71 8.77
N TYR A 23 3.89 -5.68 9.27
CA TYR A 23 3.42 -4.56 8.45
C TYR A 23 4.57 -3.66 7.99
N GLY A 24 5.53 -3.36 8.87
CA GLY A 24 6.72 -2.60 8.50
C GLY A 24 7.57 -3.31 7.44
N ASP A 25 7.84 -4.60 7.65
CA ASP A 25 8.62 -5.41 6.68
C ASP A 25 7.87 -5.53 5.34
N SER A 26 6.55 -5.78 5.36
CA SER A 26 5.73 -5.82 4.16
C SER A 26 5.73 -4.50 3.39
N ALA A 27 5.58 -3.36 4.08
CA ALA A 27 5.57 -2.05 3.46
C ALA A 27 6.91 -1.72 2.77
N CYS A 28 8.04 -2.05 3.42
CA CYS A 28 9.37 -1.93 2.82
C CYS A 28 9.50 -2.78 1.55
N LYS A 29 9.15 -4.08 1.61
CA LYS A 29 9.26 -4.99 0.46
C LYS A 29 8.41 -4.53 -0.72
N VAL A 30 7.20 -4.03 -0.45
CA VAL A 30 6.31 -3.50 -1.48
C VAL A 30 6.91 -2.24 -2.12
N ALA A 31 7.42 -1.31 -1.30
CA ALA A 31 8.07 -0.10 -1.81
C ALA A 31 9.31 -0.42 -2.66
N GLU A 32 10.17 -1.34 -2.20
CA GLU A 32 11.33 -1.84 -2.96
C GLU A 32 10.90 -2.45 -4.30
N SER A 33 9.91 -3.34 -4.30
CA SER A 33 9.40 -3.98 -5.52
C SER A 33 8.86 -2.96 -6.53
N ILE A 34 8.19 -1.90 -6.05
CA ILE A 34 7.66 -0.82 -6.88
C ILE A 34 8.81 -0.01 -7.51
N VAL A 35 9.84 0.31 -6.74
CA VAL A 35 11.03 1.05 -7.19
C VAL A 35 11.83 0.23 -8.20
N GLU A 36 12.08 -1.04 -7.92
CA GLU A 36 12.77 -1.96 -8.83
C GLU A 36 12.01 -2.15 -10.13
N GLY A 37 10.69 -2.36 -10.04
CA GLY A 37 9.81 -2.41 -11.20
C GLY A 37 9.87 -1.15 -12.05
N CYS A 38 9.89 0.02 -11.41
CA CYS A 38 10.01 1.27 -12.14
C CYS A 38 11.35 1.36 -12.90
N LYS A 39 12.47 1.07 -12.23
CA LYS A 39 13.81 1.08 -12.84
C LYS A 39 13.92 0.08 -13.99
N PHE A 40 13.40 -1.14 -13.79
CA PHE A 40 13.41 -2.20 -14.78
C PHE A 40 12.70 -1.78 -16.08
N ASN A 41 11.65 -0.98 -15.97
CA ASN A 41 10.90 -0.46 -17.12
C ASN A 41 11.47 0.83 -17.72
N GLY A 42 12.69 1.23 -17.35
CA GLY A 42 13.27 2.51 -17.76
C GLY A 42 12.51 3.73 -17.22
N GLY A 43 11.64 3.53 -16.22
CA GLY A 43 10.91 4.59 -15.55
C GLY A 43 11.78 5.33 -14.53
N ASN A 44 11.38 6.56 -14.20
CA ASN A 44 12.06 7.32 -13.16
C ASN A 44 11.58 6.84 -11.76
N PRO A 45 12.42 6.18 -10.94
CA PRO A 45 12.03 5.70 -9.62
C PRO A 45 11.68 6.83 -8.63
N GLN A 46 11.96 8.08 -8.97
CA GLN A 46 11.51 9.24 -8.21
C GLN A 46 10.04 9.59 -8.50
N HIS A 47 9.49 9.16 -9.63
CA HIS A 47 8.13 9.47 -10.11
C HIS A 47 7.36 8.19 -10.46
N ILE A 48 6.96 7.41 -9.45
CA ILE A 48 6.26 6.14 -9.64
C ILE A 48 4.77 6.30 -9.40
N LYS A 49 3.92 6.19 -10.44
CA LYS A 49 2.45 6.22 -10.27
C LYS A 49 1.88 4.80 -10.12
N VAL A 50 0.86 4.62 -9.29
CA VAL A 50 0.11 3.36 -9.15
C VAL A 50 -1.28 3.47 -9.84
N LYS A 51 -1.40 3.03 -11.10
CA LYS A 51 -2.65 3.03 -11.90
C LYS A 51 -3.78 2.11 -11.43
N LYS A 52 -3.47 1.07 -10.64
CA LYS A 52 -4.44 0.04 -10.24
C LYS A 52 -4.26 -0.31 -8.79
N LEU A 53 -5.38 -0.39 -8.07
CA LEU A 53 -5.45 -0.88 -6.71
C LEU A 53 -4.84 -2.28 -6.65
N PHE A 54 -3.96 -2.51 -5.70
CA PHE A 54 -3.38 -3.83 -5.47
C PHE A 54 -3.36 -4.11 -3.97
N ILE A 55 -3.35 -5.39 -3.63
CA ILE A 55 -3.24 -5.86 -2.26
C ILE A 55 -1.89 -6.55 -2.15
N ALA A 56 -1.09 -6.15 -1.18
CA ALA A 56 0.11 -6.88 -0.79
C ALA A 56 -0.22 -7.79 0.40
N SER A 57 0.30 -9.01 0.38
CA SER A 57 0.10 -9.97 1.45
C SER A 57 1.38 -10.76 1.65
N GLU A 58 1.86 -10.79 2.88
CA GLU A 58 3.03 -11.58 3.25
C GLU A 58 2.61 -12.99 3.67
N GLY A 59 3.39 -13.97 3.24
CA GLY A 59 3.18 -15.38 3.52
C GLY A 59 4.43 -16.01 4.14
N GLU A 60 4.23 -17.08 4.88
CA GLU A 60 5.29 -17.88 5.48
C GLU A 60 5.52 -19.15 4.63
N THR A 61 6.79 -19.48 4.37
CA THR A 61 7.17 -20.68 3.60
C THR A 61 6.62 -21.96 4.23
N SER A 62 6.70 -22.08 5.56
CA SER A 62 6.18 -23.23 6.32
C SER A 62 4.66 -23.40 6.19
N ARG A 63 3.94 -22.37 5.74
CA ARG A 63 2.49 -22.36 5.58
C ARG A 63 2.05 -22.28 4.12
N PHE A 64 3.02 -22.25 3.19
CA PHE A 64 2.82 -22.02 1.77
C PHE A 64 1.97 -20.77 1.51
N GLY A 65 2.21 -19.68 2.26
CA GLY A 65 1.39 -18.47 2.25
C GLY A 65 0.92 -18.07 3.65
N ASN A 66 -0.33 -17.62 3.78
CA ASN A 66 -0.93 -17.23 5.06
C ASN A 66 -2.35 -17.84 5.23
N ARG A 67 -3.09 -17.36 6.24
CA ARG A 67 -4.45 -17.88 6.54
C ARG A 67 -5.44 -17.69 5.39
N ASN A 68 -5.22 -16.70 4.53
CA ASN A 68 -6.17 -16.28 3.50
C ASN A 68 -5.63 -16.41 2.07
N VAL A 69 -4.33 -16.55 1.87
CA VAL A 69 -3.70 -16.70 0.54
C VAL A 69 -2.70 -17.84 0.60
N ARG A 70 -2.80 -18.83 -0.28
CA ARG A 70 -1.82 -19.93 -0.36
C ARG A 70 -1.32 -20.16 -1.78
N LEU A 71 -0.01 -20.34 -1.93
CA LEU A 71 0.63 -20.74 -3.17
C LEU A 71 0.59 -22.26 -3.26
N GLU A 72 -0.09 -22.80 -4.28
CA GLU A 72 -0.11 -24.24 -4.56
C GLU A 72 1.00 -24.66 -5.52
N ALA A 73 1.33 -23.76 -6.46
CA ALA A 73 2.42 -23.91 -7.41
C ALA A 73 2.94 -22.52 -7.80
N THR A 74 4.03 -22.48 -8.56
CA THR A 74 4.65 -21.22 -9.03
C THR A 74 3.68 -20.34 -9.81
N ASP A 75 2.69 -20.93 -10.48
CA ASP A 75 1.68 -20.26 -11.29
C ASP A 75 0.26 -20.33 -10.71
N ARG A 76 0.07 -20.87 -9.49
CA ARG A 76 -1.26 -21.11 -8.90
C ARG A 76 -1.35 -20.62 -7.46
N VAL A 77 -2.35 -19.80 -7.19
CA VAL A 77 -2.67 -19.29 -5.86
C VAL A 77 -4.13 -19.53 -5.54
N LYS A 78 -4.43 -19.90 -4.30
CA LYS A 78 -5.79 -19.93 -3.76
C LYS A 78 -6.00 -18.85 -2.72
N ILE A 79 -7.13 -18.16 -2.81
CA ILE A 79 -7.51 -17.07 -1.91
C ILE A 79 -8.80 -17.46 -1.21
N LYS A 80 -8.82 -17.34 0.11
CA LYS A 80 -9.97 -17.67 0.94
C LYS A 80 -11.00 -16.56 0.85
N TYR A 81 -12.19 -16.87 0.33
CA TYR A 81 -13.28 -15.91 0.26
C TYR A 81 -13.75 -15.56 1.69
N PRO A 82 -13.79 -14.26 2.07
CA PRO A 82 -14.01 -13.87 3.46
C PRO A 82 -15.43 -14.15 3.97
N TYR A 83 -16.41 -14.29 3.08
CA TYR A 83 -17.81 -14.41 3.46
C TYR A 83 -18.21 -15.84 3.82
N ASP A 84 -17.87 -16.82 2.98
CA ASP A 84 -18.27 -18.23 3.17
C ASP A 84 -17.09 -19.17 3.44
N ARG A 85 -15.85 -18.63 3.51
CA ARG A 85 -14.61 -19.38 3.76
C ARG A 85 -14.21 -20.36 2.65
N THR A 86 -14.85 -20.33 1.49
CA THR A 86 -14.46 -21.13 0.32
C THR A 86 -13.10 -20.71 -0.23
N TRP A 87 -12.44 -21.61 -0.96
CA TRP A 87 -11.20 -21.31 -1.67
C TRP A 87 -11.50 -20.96 -3.12
N LEU A 88 -11.07 -19.78 -3.54
CA LEU A 88 -11.08 -19.33 -4.93
C LEU A 88 -9.70 -19.55 -5.53
N PHE A 89 -9.63 -20.04 -6.77
CA PHE A 89 -8.38 -20.41 -7.44
C PHE A 89 -8.03 -19.38 -8.52
N PHE A 90 -6.77 -18.95 -8.54
CA PHE A 90 -6.28 -17.93 -9.46
C PHE A 90 -4.90 -18.30 -10.02
N LYS A 91 -4.57 -17.70 -11.16
CA LYS A 91 -3.21 -17.75 -11.72
C LYS A 91 -2.31 -16.76 -11.00
N ALA A 92 -1.17 -17.23 -10.52
CA ALA A 92 -0.12 -16.37 -9.99
C ALA A 92 0.78 -15.87 -11.13
N ILE A 93 1.11 -14.59 -11.13
CA ILE A 93 2.03 -13.98 -12.08
C ILE A 93 3.20 -13.42 -11.28
N PRO A 94 4.46 -13.80 -11.60
CA PRO A 94 5.64 -13.22 -10.98
C PRO A 94 5.65 -11.68 -11.07
N VAL A 95 6.09 -11.03 -10.00
CA VAL A 95 5.98 -9.57 -9.85
C VAL A 95 6.82 -8.82 -10.89
N ASP A 96 8.00 -9.34 -11.21
CA ASP A 96 8.91 -8.88 -12.26
C ASP A 96 8.24 -8.91 -13.64
N LEU A 97 7.54 -10.00 -13.96
CA LEU A 97 6.79 -10.14 -15.20
C LEU A 97 5.61 -9.16 -15.25
N TYR A 98 4.88 -9.01 -14.14
CA TYR A 98 3.79 -8.04 -14.05
C TYR A 98 4.31 -6.60 -14.24
N LEU A 99 5.39 -6.23 -13.57
CA LEU A 99 5.99 -4.91 -13.65
C LEU A 99 6.45 -4.63 -15.09
N LYS A 100 7.10 -5.58 -15.77
CA LYS A 100 7.59 -5.45 -17.16
C LYS A 100 6.52 -5.03 -18.18
N TYR A 101 5.29 -5.51 -18.03
CA TYR A 101 4.25 -5.34 -19.05
C TYR A 101 3.12 -4.38 -18.63
N PHE A 102 3.06 -3.96 -17.36
CA PHE A 102 2.03 -3.04 -16.86
C PHE A 102 2.63 -1.70 -16.41
N SER A 103 2.63 -0.70 -17.29
CA SER A 103 2.99 0.68 -16.91
C SER A 103 1.87 1.34 -16.12
N LYS A 104 2.19 1.99 -15.00
CA LYS A 104 1.22 2.50 -14.02
C LYS A 104 1.02 4.04 -13.97
N GLY A 105 1.43 4.77 -15.02
CA GLY A 105 0.95 6.13 -15.43
C GLY A 105 1.78 7.34 -15.02
N SER A 106 1.32 8.56 -15.36
CA SER A 106 2.00 9.83 -15.05
C SER A 106 1.10 10.87 -14.39
N ALA A 107 1.70 11.68 -13.52
CA ALA A 107 1.16 12.92 -12.96
C ALA A 107 2.35 13.88 -12.72
N ASN A 108 2.11 15.19 -12.79
CA ASN A 108 3.16 16.22 -12.94
C ASN A 108 3.53 16.95 -11.64
N GLY A 109 3.11 16.43 -10.47
CA GLY A 109 3.39 17.03 -9.17
C GLY A 109 4.74 16.60 -8.57
N SER A 110 5.24 17.33 -7.58
CA SER A 110 6.57 17.12 -6.98
C SER A 110 6.56 16.41 -5.61
N LEU A 111 5.36 16.17 -5.06
CA LEU A 111 5.17 15.45 -3.79
C LEU A 111 4.59 14.04 -4.01
N ILE A 112 4.81 13.18 -3.04
CA ILE A 112 4.30 11.81 -2.95
C ILE A 112 3.40 11.72 -1.72
N ALA A 113 2.16 11.24 -1.87
CA ALA A 113 1.25 10.98 -0.76
C ALA A 113 1.20 9.48 -0.46
N GLY A 114 1.30 9.10 0.81
CA GLY A 114 1.08 7.74 1.30
C GLY A 114 -0.12 7.69 2.23
N PHE A 115 -0.89 6.60 2.16
CA PHE A 115 -2.13 6.42 2.92
C PHE A 115 -2.07 5.16 3.80
N ASP A 116 -2.48 5.30 5.05
CA ASP A 116 -2.72 4.20 5.98
C ASP A 116 -4.23 4.12 6.27
N LEU A 117 -4.87 3.07 5.75
CA LEU A 117 -6.32 2.86 5.80
C LEU A 117 -6.68 2.00 7.01
N ASN A 118 -7.33 2.59 8.00
CA ASN A 118 -7.88 1.90 9.17
C ASN A 118 -9.40 1.79 9.09
N THR A 119 -9.99 1.01 10.01
CA THR A 119 -11.45 0.77 10.02
C THR A 119 -12.23 2.03 10.40
N ASP A 120 -11.61 2.92 11.18
CA ASP A 120 -12.14 4.12 11.84
C ASP A 120 -11.43 5.43 11.44
N ARG A 121 -10.35 5.37 10.64
CA ARG A 121 -9.62 6.55 10.16
C ARG A 121 -8.82 6.27 8.89
N ILE A 122 -8.38 7.33 8.21
CA ILE A 122 -7.35 7.26 7.19
C ILE A 122 -6.26 8.27 7.54
N ASN A 123 -5.02 7.80 7.68
CA ASN A 123 -3.87 8.68 7.79
C ASN A 123 -3.26 8.91 6.41
N MET A 124 -2.81 10.12 6.15
CA MET A 124 -2.09 10.53 4.96
C MET A 124 -0.80 11.22 5.37
N VAL A 125 0.29 10.90 4.69
CA VAL A 125 1.55 11.64 4.76
C VAL A 125 1.94 12.10 3.37
N MET A 126 2.32 13.37 3.24
CA MET A 126 2.95 13.89 2.04
C MET A 126 4.44 14.04 2.26
N VAL A 127 5.22 13.52 1.33
CA VAL A 127 6.67 13.66 1.34
C VAL A 127 7.15 14.27 0.04
N ASP A 128 8.22 15.05 0.10
CA ASP A 128 8.90 15.48 -1.12
C ASP A 128 9.79 14.37 -1.70
N LYS A 129 10.36 14.62 -2.88
CA LYS A 129 11.32 13.72 -3.55
C LYS A 129 12.56 13.36 -2.72
N PHE A 130 12.82 14.03 -1.60
CA PHE A 130 13.92 13.74 -0.68
C PHE A 130 13.46 12.96 0.56
N GLY A 131 12.21 12.50 0.60
CA GLY A 131 11.64 11.77 1.73
C GLY A 131 11.38 12.65 2.95
N ARG A 132 11.30 13.98 2.78
CA ARG A 132 10.98 14.90 3.88
C ARG A 132 9.47 15.04 3.97
N ILE A 133 8.92 14.80 5.16
CA ILE A 133 7.51 15.04 5.45
C ILE A 133 7.22 16.52 5.21
N ARG A 134 6.26 16.78 4.34
CA ARG A 134 5.75 18.12 4.01
C ARG A 134 4.41 18.37 4.66
N ASP A 135 3.59 17.33 4.82
CA ASP A 135 2.33 17.43 5.53
C ASP A 135 1.86 16.06 6.05
N VAL A 136 0.97 16.09 7.04
CA VAL A 136 0.26 14.93 7.58
C VAL A 136 -1.20 15.26 7.81
N LYS A 137 -2.10 14.36 7.42
CA LYS A 137 -3.54 14.51 7.60
C LYS A 137 -4.14 13.22 8.11
N THR A 138 -5.15 13.36 8.96
CA THR A 138 -5.96 12.22 9.39
C THR A 138 -7.43 12.56 9.25
N GLU A 139 -8.16 11.76 8.49
CA GLU A 139 -9.62 11.77 8.48
C GLU A 139 -10.11 10.74 9.49
N TRP A 140 -10.84 11.20 10.50
CA TRP A 140 -11.42 10.34 11.53
C TRP A 140 -12.90 10.10 11.26
N PHE A 141 -13.34 8.86 11.46
CA PHE A 141 -14.75 8.45 11.38
C PHE A 141 -15.02 7.28 12.35
N PRO A 142 -14.73 7.42 13.66
CA PRO A 142 -14.83 6.35 14.65
C PRO A 142 -16.24 5.80 14.83
N GLU A 143 -17.28 6.55 14.45
CA GLU A 143 -18.66 6.07 14.49
C GLU A 143 -18.87 4.80 13.65
N VAL A 144 -18.06 4.57 12.61
CA VAL A 144 -18.24 3.41 11.72
C VAL A 144 -17.86 2.07 12.37
N THR A 145 -17.17 2.09 13.52
CA THR A 145 -16.84 0.89 14.30
C THR A 145 -17.80 0.66 15.46
N SER A 146 -18.77 1.56 15.67
CA SER A 146 -19.76 1.43 16.74
C SER A 146 -20.69 0.23 16.51
N HIS A 147 -21.10 -0.40 17.60
CA HIS A 147 -22.02 -1.54 17.55
C HIS A 147 -23.33 -1.14 16.88
N GLY A 148 -23.82 -1.96 15.95
CA GLY A 148 -25.04 -1.67 15.18
C GLY A 148 -24.89 -0.69 14.02
N PHE A 149 -23.69 -0.14 13.76
CA PHE A 149 -23.50 0.78 12.64
C PHE A 149 -23.65 0.07 11.27
N PRO A 150 -24.51 0.55 10.35
CA PRO A 150 -24.75 -0.13 9.09
C PRO A 150 -23.51 -0.23 8.20
N ARG A 151 -23.18 -1.43 7.73
CA ARG A 151 -22.00 -1.69 6.88
C ARG A 151 -21.99 -0.87 5.58
N SER A 152 -23.15 -0.67 4.97
CA SER A 152 -23.30 0.15 3.76
C SER A 152 -22.92 1.61 4.02
N LYS A 153 -23.39 2.19 5.13
CA LYS A 153 -23.03 3.54 5.56
C LYS A 153 -21.55 3.65 5.92
N ALA A 154 -20.97 2.61 6.55
CA ALA A 154 -19.54 2.59 6.88
C ALA A 154 -18.66 2.63 5.62
N LYS A 155 -19.06 1.90 4.57
CA LYS A 155 -18.37 1.92 3.28
C LYS A 155 -18.40 3.30 2.64
N ILE A 156 -19.55 3.97 2.65
CA ILE A 156 -19.72 5.32 2.09
C ILE A 156 -18.82 6.31 2.83
N LYS A 157 -18.84 6.34 4.16
CA LYS A 157 -17.99 7.25 4.95
C LYS A 157 -16.50 7.07 4.71
N ARG A 158 -16.03 5.82 4.57
CA ARG A 158 -14.62 5.55 4.23
C ARG A 158 -14.25 6.06 2.84
N LEU A 159 -15.14 5.88 1.86
CA LEU A 159 -14.93 6.37 0.50
C LEU A 159 -14.94 7.91 0.44
N GLU A 160 -15.84 8.56 1.18
CA GLU A 160 -15.88 10.02 1.30
C GLU A 160 -14.59 10.57 1.94
N ALA A 161 -14.11 9.94 3.02
CA ALA A 161 -12.85 10.32 3.66
C ALA A 161 -11.66 10.16 2.72
N LEU A 162 -11.59 9.03 1.99
CA LEU A 162 -10.55 8.82 0.99
C LEU A 162 -10.62 9.86 -0.13
N ALA A 163 -11.82 10.16 -0.64
CA ALA A 163 -12.02 11.15 -1.69
C ALA A 163 -11.55 12.55 -1.24
N ARG A 164 -11.86 12.95 0.00
CA ARG A 164 -11.37 14.23 0.58
C ARG A 164 -9.85 14.29 0.65
N LEU A 165 -9.19 13.21 1.07
CA LEU A 165 -7.73 13.18 1.16
C LEU A 165 -7.06 13.15 -0.24
N LEU A 166 -7.67 12.48 -1.21
CA LEU A 166 -7.20 12.50 -2.61
C LEU A 166 -7.34 13.89 -3.24
N ASP A 167 -8.47 14.56 -3.00
CA ASP A 167 -8.70 15.93 -3.44
C ASP A 167 -7.71 16.91 -2.79
N TYR A 168 -7.47 16.73 -1.49
CA TYR A 168 -6.45 17.48 -0.77
C TYR A 168 -5.06 17.25 -1.37
N ALA A 169 -4.68 15.99 -1.64
CA ALA A 169 -3.40 15.67 -2.28
C ALA A 169 -3.25 16.34 -3.66
N TYR A 170 -4.30 16.30 -4.48
CA TYR A 170 -4.31 16.92 -5.79
C TYR A 170 -4.00 18.43 -5.72
N HIS A 171 -4.67 19.16 -4.82
CA HIS A 171 -4.47 20.60 -4.66
C HIS A 171 -3.14 20.98 -3.98
N HIS A 172 -2.42 20.01 -3.40
CA HIS A 172 -1.12 20.22 -2.74
C HIS A 172 0.06 19.74 -3.60
N ASN A 173 -0.09 19.73 -4.93
CA ASN A 173 0.98 19.40 -5.88
C ASN A 173 1.57 17.99 -5.70
N VAL A 174 0.74 17.05 -5.23
CA VAL A 174 1.08 15.63 -5.18
C VAL A 174 1.05 15.07 -6.59
N GLY A 175 2.21 14.58 -7.04
CA GLY A 175 2.37 13.90 -8.33
C GLY A 175 2.20 12.39 -8.25
N VAL A 176 2.24 11.82 -7.05
CA VAL A 176 2.15 10.38 -6.82
C VAL A 176 1.31 10.10 -5.58
N VAL A 177 0.36 9.17 -5.69
CA VAL A 177 -0.55 8.72 -4.64
C VAL A 177 -0.51 7.19 -4.60
#